data_AF-A0A9X3G5N3-F1
#
_entry.id   AF-A0A9X3G5N3-F1
#
_cell.length_a   1.000
_cell.length_b   1.000
_cell.length_c   1.000
_cell.angle_alpha   90.00
_cell.angle_beta   90.00
_cell.angle_gamma   90.00
#
_symmetry.space_group_name_H-M   'P 1'
#
loop_
_entity.id
_entity.type
_entity.pdbx_description
1 polymer ?
#
loop_
_entity_poly.entity_id
_entity_poly.type
_entity_poly.pdbx_seq_one_letter_code
_entity_poly.pdbx_strand_id
1 'polypeptide(L)'
;MTYTRQERARAIAWKKRTDSLPPEAKLSAPYVGKSGVPNGTAHEFCLPPGHEKLNLLADVRTQALTLFAELGVPWHAGVEGGPSNHLLSSQVQCVNALARMTTDSERIDRAFGDLLDIGEVLEIEPGRHLTFEYIGPTDYFGEAPGRQRVRGSQCTSVDAAFLHVARDGVRELVLVEWKYTESYSARSEDPRKDAVRAARYGPALADTAGPVRGDLLPLDRLFDEPLYQLMRQQLLAQQLEVHGAEEAARVRVLHVLPSANDAYQRSLRRPEHRELGANAFDVWRALLRRPDRFTSVDSSLFLDEAITSNEYVSRYGGKVIQDPAELLAVFEVLDAGHLEDVLEFHGDVVLDDRGIELQAGTEGFGLEFPFTADDLTALADELIAED
;
A
#
# COMPACT_ATOMS: atom_id res chain seq x y z
N MET A 1 16.14 1.91 12.60
CA MET A 1 16.21 2.71 11.34
C MET A 1 14.77 3.06 10.92
N THR A 2 14.47 4.20 10.26
CA THR A 2 13.05 4.46 9.85
C THR A 2 12.66 3.57 8.67
N TYR A 3 11.38 3.20 8.59
CA TYR A 3 10.82 2.37 7.50
C TYR A 3 11.20 2.90 6.10
N THR A 4 10.96 4.18 5.81
CA THR A 4 11.34 4.79 4.52
C THR A 4 12.83 4.65 4.20
N ARG A 5 13.71 4.66 5.21
CA ARG A 5 15.15 4.48 5.00
C ARG A 5 15.49 3.02 4.68
N GLN A 6 14.79 2.05 5.29
CA GLN A 6 14.89 0.63 4.93
C GLN A 6 14.44 0.41 3.49
N GLU A 7 13.27 0.94 3.09
CA GLU A 7 12.78 0.81 1.71
C GLU A 7 13.71 1.47 0.67
N ARG A 8 14.37 2.58 1.04
CA ARG A 8 15.42 3.17 0.18
C ARG A 8 16.60 2.21 0.01
N ALA A 9 17.10 1.62 1.10
CA ALA A 9 18.20 0.67 1.04
C ALA A 9 17.81 -0.57 0.20
N ARG A 10 16.61 -1.11 0.42
CA ARG A 10 16.04 -2.23 -0.34
C ARG A 10 15.95 -1.92 -1.84
N ALA A 11 15.40 -0.76 -2.19
CA ALA A 11 15.30 -0.32 -3.59
C ALA A 11 16.68 -0.13 -4.26
N ILE A 12 17.66 0.43 -3.55
CA ILE A 12 19.04 0.56 -4.03
C ILE A 12 19.66 -0.82 -4.27
N ALA A 13 19.50 -1.73 -3.32
CA ALA A 13 20.04 -3.09 -3.42
C ALA A 13 19.41 -3.84 -4.60
N TRP A 14 18.09 -3.76 -4.78
CA TRP A 14 17.39 -4.37 -5.91
C TRP A 14 17.90 -3.78 -7.23
N LYS A 15 17.95 -2.45 -7.34
CA LYS A 15 18.40 -1.75 -8.56
C LYS A 15 19.81 -2.17 -8.98
N LYS A 16 20.72 -2.39 -8.02
CA LYS A 16 22.09 -2.84 -8.29
C LYS A 16 22.13 -4.29 -8.79
N ARG A 17 21.41 -5.20 -8.13
CA ARG A 17 21.50 -6.65 -8.39
C ARG A 17 20.62 -7.15 -9.53
N THR A 18 19.46 -6.54 -9.78
CA THR A 18 18.47 -7.11 -10.70
C THR A 18 19.00 -7.16 -12.13
N ASP A 19 18.67 -8.22 -12.84
CA ASP A 19 18.92 -8.36 -14.28
C ASP A 19 17.79 -7.73 -15.13
N SER A 20 16.71 -7.26 -14.49
CA SER A 20 15.60 -6.60 -15.20
C SER A 20 15.90 -5.14 -15.60
N LEU A 21 17.05 -4.61 -15.14
CA LEU A 21 17.54 -3.28 -15.46
C LEU A 21 18.86 -3.33 -16.25
N PRO A 22 18.98 -2.59 -17.36
CA PRO A 22 20.25 -2.46 -18.04
C PRO A 22 21.22 -1.58 -17.22
N PRO A 23 22.55 -1.68 -17.45
CA PRO A 23 23.56 -0.99 -16.64
C PRO A 23 23.32 0.52 -16.51
N GLU A 24 22.88 1.18 -17.58
CA GLU A 24 22.59 2.62 -17.60
C GLU A 24 21.43 3.00 -16.67
N ALA A 25 20.44 2.12 -16.48
CA ALA A 25 19.32 2.35 -15.56
C ALA A 25 19.75 2.23 -14.09
N LYS A 26 20.91 1.61 -13.81
CA LYS A 26 21.43 1.41 -12.45
C LYS A 26 22.12 2.67 -11.89
N LEU A 27 22.43 3.66 -12.72
CA LEU A 27 23.05 4.92 -12.32
C LEU A 27 22.13 5.79 -11.44
N SER A 28 22.71 6.59 -10.54
CA SER A 28 21.97 7.57 -9.73
C SER A 28 21.38 8.70 -10.59
N ALA A 29 20.21 9.21 -10.21
CA ALA A 29 19.56 10.30 -10.94
C ALA A 29 18.81 11.25 -9.99
N PRO A 30 18.64 12.54 -10.34
CA PRO A 30 17.77 13.42 -9.57
C PRO A 30 16.31 12.94 -9.64
N TYR A 31 15.52 13.27 -8.62
CA TYR A 31 14.09 13.00 -8.64
C TYR A 31 13.39 13.95 -9.61
N VAL A 32 12.47 13.42 -10.42
CA VAL A 32 11.59 14.22 -11.28
C VAL A 32 10.20 14.30 -10.64
N GLY A 33 9.89 15.47 -10.09
CA GLY A 33 8.61 15.72 -9.42
C GLY A 33 7.49 16.08 -10.39
N LYS A 34 6.34 16.52 -9.83
CA LYS A 34 5.15 16.92 -10.60
C LYS A 34 5.37 18.06 -11.62
N SER A 35 6.46 18.82 -11.49
CA SER A 35 6.83 19.86 -12.47
C SER A 35 7.40 19.26 -13.77
N GLY A 36 7.76 17.98 -13.80
CA GLY A 36 8.46 17.34 -14.90
C GLY A 36 9.93 17.76 -15.02
N VAL A 37 10.45 18.54 -14.06
CA VAL A 37 11.84 19.02 -14.07
C VAL A 37 12.65 18.26 -13.01
N PRO A 38 13.82 17.70 -13.36
CA PRO A 38 14.74 17.11 -12.39
C PRO A 38 15.09 18.11 -11.29
N ASN A 39 14.99 17.69 -10.03
CA ASN A 39 15.24 18.56 -8.88
C ASN A 39 16.21 17.89 -7.90
N GLY A 40 17.14 18.69 -7.36
CA GLY A 40 18.03 18.29 -6.28
C GLY A 40 19.19 17.39 -6.71
N THR A 41 19.75 16.71 -5.71
CA THR A 41 20.90 15.81 -5.85
C THR A 41 20.48 14.49 -6.48
N ALA A 42 21.42 13.84 -7.18
CA ALA A 42 21.20 12.48 -7.67
C ALA A 42 21.02 11.48 -6.51
N HIS A 43 20.04 10.60 -6.65
CA HIS A 43 19.71 9.56 -5.69
C HIS A 43 19.89 8.18 -6.33
N GLU A 44 20.49 7.23 -5.59
CA GLU A 44 20.68 5.86 -6.05
C GLU A 44 19.33 5.14 -6.28
N PHE A 45 18.27 5.54 -5.57
CA PHE A 45 16.91 4.99 -5.70
C PHE A 45 16.02 5.71 -6.74
N CYS A 46 16.58 6.58 -7.57
CA CYS A 46 15.87 7.19 -8.71
C CYS A 46 16.42 6.65 -10.03
N LEU A 47 15.55 6.35 -10.99
CA LEU A 47 15.95 5.91 -12.32
C LEU A 47 16.39 7.11 -13.19
N PRO A 48 17.44 6.97 -14.01
CA PRO A 48 17.86 8.00 -14.96
C PRO A 48 16.82 8.33 -16.02
N PRO A 49 16.93 9.52 -16.65
CA PRO A 49 16.09 9.91 -17.78
C PRO A 49 15.99 8.80 -18.84
N GLY A 50 14.77 8.56 -19.34
CA GLY A 50 14.47 7.56 -20.36
C GLY A 50 14.30 6.13 -19.83
N HIS A 51 14.50 5.90 -18.52
CA HIS A 51 14.39 4.58 -17.88
C HIS A 51 13.22 4.48 -16.92
N GLU A 52 12.35 5.48 -16.85
CA GLU A 52 11.29 5.58 -15.85
C GLU A 52 10.27 4.45 -15.98
N LYS A 53 9.97 4.01 -17.21
CA LYS A 53 9.11 2.84 -17.46
C LYS A 53 9.66 1.56 -16.84
N LEU A 54 10.97 1.47 -16.56
CA LEU A 54 11.59 0.35 -15.86
C LEU A 54 11.29 0.35 -14.35
N ASN A 55 10.64 1.39 -13.83
CA ASN A 55 10.06 1.37 -12.50
C ASN A 55 8.90 0.37 -12.41
N LEU A 56 8.26 0.05 -13.53
CA LEU A 56 7.34 -1.09 -13.61
C LEU A 56 8.12 -2.38 -13.89
N LEU A 57 7.77 -3.44 -13.19
CA LEU A 57 8.39 -4.76 -13.35
C LEU A 57 8.12 -5.34 -14.73
N ALA A 58 9.05 -6.14 -15.24
CA ALA A 58 9.04 -6.56 -16.64
C ALA A 58 7.78 -7.37 -17.03
N ASP A 59 7.26 -8.15 -16.09
CA ASP A 59 6.07 -9.00 -16.22
C ASP A 59 4.76 -8.21 -16.32
N VAL A 60 4.69 -7.01 -15.73
CA VAL A 60 3.47 -6.17 -15.73
C VAL A 60 3.59 -4.90 -16.58
N ARG A 61 4.82 -4.48 -16.94
CA ARG A 61 5.10 -3.16 -17.52
C ARG A 61 4.25 -2.83 -18.73
N THR A 62 4.21 -3.73 -19.72
CA THR A 62 3.47 -3.48 -20.97
C THR A 62 1.97 -3.40 -20.70
N GLN A 63 1.44 -4.35 -19.91
CA GLN A 63 0.04 -4.39 -19.53
C GLN A 63 -0.38 -3.11 -18.78
N ALA A 64 0.39 -2.71 -17.78
CA ALA A 64 0.12 -1.52 -16.97
C ALA A 64 0.16 -0.23 -17.80
N LEU A 65 1.18 -0.05 -18.63
CA LEU A 65 1.31 1.14 -19.49
C LEU A 65 0.14 1.23 -20.48
N THR A 66 -0.24 0.12 -21.11
CA THR A 66 -1.38 0.08 -22.02
C THR A 66 -2.68 0.40 -21.29
N LEU A 67 -2.91 -0.22 -20.13
CA LEU A 67 -4.14 -0.02 -19.36
C LEU A 67 -4.27 1.42 -18.85
N PHE A 68 -3.20 2.01 -18.32
CA PHE A 68 -3.22 3.40 -17.85
C PHE A 68 -3.48 4.37 -18.99
N ALA A 69 -2.89 4.14 -20.17
CA ALA A 69 -3.14 4.95 -21.36
C ALA A 69 -4.59 4.81 -21.84
N GLU A 70 -5.14 3.59 -21.86
CA GLU A 70 -6.52 3.32 -22.25
C GLU A 70 -7.54 3.99 -21.32
N LEU A 71 -7.31 3.90 -20.01
CA LEU A 71 -8.17 4.50 -18.99
C LEU A 71 -7.97 6.02 -18.83
N GLY A 72 -6.96 6.60 -19.50
CA GLY A 72 -6.59 8.01 -19.35
C GLY A 72 -6.08 8.35 -17.94
N VAL A 73 -5.49 7.37 -17.25
CA VAL A 73 -4.97 7.51 -15.89
C VAL A 73 -3.59 8.16 -15.93
N PRO A 74 -3.38 9.32 -15.26
CA PRO A 74 -2.07 9.92 -15.16
C PRO A 74 -1.20 9.19 -14.13
N TRP A 75 0.09 9.07 -14.44
CA TRP A 75 1.06 8.62 -13.47
C TRP A 75 1.41 9.73 -12.47
N HIS A 76 1.44 9.40 -11.18
CA HIS A 76 1.87 10.29 -10.11
C HIS A 76 3.33 10.70 -10.30
N ALA A 77 3.56 12.01 -10.49
CA ALA A 77 4.88 12.54 -10.86
C ALA A 77 5.50 11.78 -12.06
N GLY A 78 4.66 11.42 -13.03
CA GLY A 78 5.08 10.71 -14.23
C GLY A 78 6.02 11.53 -15.11
N VAL A 79 6.86 10.81 -15.87
CA VAL A 79 7.85 11.38 -16.79
C VAL A 79 7.56 10.87 -18.19
N GLU A 80 7.39 11.79 -19.14
CA GLU A 80 7.13 11.47 -20.57
C GLU A 80 5.99 10.46 -20.80
N GLY A 81 4.91 10.57 -20.01
CA GLY A 81 3.75 9.67 -20.08
C GLY A 81 3.97 8.29 -19.43
N GLY A 82 5.13 8.05 -18.83
CA GLY A 82 5.45 6.88 -18.01
C GLY A 82 5.30 7.13 -16.51
N PRO A 83 5.55 6.10 -15.68
CA PRO A 83 5.51 6.20 -14.22
C PRO A 83 6.57 7.18 -13.67
N SER A 84 6.51 7.45 -12.38
CA SER A 84 7.57 8.20 -11.69
C SER A 84 8.93 7.53 -11.85
N ASN A 85 10.02 8.30 -11.85
CA ASN A 85 11.38 7.76 -11.77
C ASN A 85 11.79 7.35 -10.35
N HIS A 86 10.95 7.59 -9.34
CA HIS A 86 11.24 7.30 -7.95
C HIS A 86 10.84 5.86 -7.58
N LEU A 87 11.79 5.02 -7.16
CA LEU A 87 11.54 3.59 -6.90
C LEU A 87 10.61 3.32 -5.70
N LEU A 88 10.36 4.33 -4.86
CA LEU A 88 9.44 4.25 -3.72
C LEU A 88 8.06 4.88 -4.01
N SER A 89 7.67 5.00 -5.27
CA SER A 89 6.32 5.44 -5.64
C SER A 89 5.29 4.38 -5.23
N SER A 90 4.30 4.76 -4.41
CA SER A 90 3.19 3.88 -3.99
C SER A 90 2.31 3.47 -5.18
N GLN A 91 1.99 4.39 -6.09
CA GLN A 91 1.25 4.04 -7.32
C GLN A 91 1.99 2.97 -8.12
N VAL A 92 3.32 3.06 -8.21
CA VAL A 92 4.12 2.05 -8.92
C VAL A 92 4.16 0.72 -8.18
N GLN A 93 4.30 0.73 -6.85
CA GLN A 93 4.24 -0.51 -6.07
C GLN A 93 2.87 -1.19 -6.18
N CYS A 94 1.78 -0.43 -6.04
CA CYS A 94 0.41 -0.90 -6.23
C CYS A 94 0.22 -1.57 -7.59
N VAL A 95 0.63 -0.90 -8.67
CA VAL A 95 0.55 -1.46 -10.02
C VAL A 95 1.43 -2.71 -10.16
N ASN A 96 2.64 -2.71 -9.62
CA ASN A 96 3.52 -3.88 -9.65
C ASN A 96 2.92 -5.08 -8.90
N ALA A 97 2.17 -4.85 -7.83
CA ALA A 97 1.49 -5.91 -7.08
C ALA A 97 0.24 -6.43 -7.81
N LEU A 98 -0.60 -5.51 -8.32
CA LEU A 98 -1.98 -5.84 -8.69
C LEU A 98 -2.20 -5.98 -10.20
N ALA A 99 -1.30 -5.55 -11.07
CA ALA A 99 -1.58 -5.49 -12.51
C ALA A 99 -1.92 -6.85 -13.14
N ARG A 100 -1.31 -7.95 -12.68
CA ARG A 100 -1.64 -9.31 -13.16
C ARG A 100 -3.08 -9.72 -12.82
N MET A 101 -3.61 -9.23 -11.69
CA MET A 101 -4.97 -9.51 -11.23
C MET A 101 -6.04 -8.96 -12.16
N THR A 102 -5.68 -8.00 -13.03
CA THR A 102 -6.64 -7.48 -14.02
C THR A 102 -7.12 -8.59 -14.98
N THR A 103 -6.26 -9.57 -15.30
CA THR A 103 -6.56 -10.67 -16.24
C THR A 103 -6.53 -12.05 -15.60
N ASP A 104 -6.16 -12.15 -14.32
CA ASP A 104 -5.96 -13.40 -13.58
C ASP A 104 -6.70 -13.31 -12.23
N SER A 105 -7.95 -13.76 -12.21
CA SER A 105 -8.82 -13.69 -11.04
C SER A 105 -8.39 -14.61 -9.89
N GLU A 106 -7.66 -15.70 -10.18
CA GLU A 106 -7.16 -16.60 -9.14
C GLU A 106 -6.17 -15.87 -8.21
N ARG A 107 -5.46 -14.85 -8.70
CA ARG A 107 -4.58 -14.03 -7.87
C ARG A 107 -5.34 -13.12 -6.90
N ILE A 108 -6.53 -12.69 -7.28
CA ILE A 108 -7.42 -11.92 -6.38
C ILE A 108 -7.90 -12.84 -5.27
N ASP A 109 -8.32 -14.06 -5.60
CA ASP A 109 -8.75 -15.06 -4.62
C ASP A 109 -7.59 -15.46 -3.69
N ARG A 110 -6.39 -15.69 -4.20
CA ARG A 110 -5.21 -15.97 -3.36
C ARG A 110 -4.87 -14.83 -2.40
N ALA A 111 -4.97 -13.58 -2.85
CA ALA A 111 -4.63 -12.42 -2.02
C ALA A 111 -5.72 -12.09 -0.99
N PHE A 112 -6.99 -12.16 -1.40
CA PHE A 112 -8.10 -11.58 -0.64
C PHE A 112 -9.18 -12.58 -0.26
N GLY A 113 -9.08 -13.83 -0.69
CA GLY A 113 -10.13 -14.84 -0.60
C GLY A 113 -10.59 -15.10 0.82
N ASP A 114 -9.67 -15.45 1.70
CA ASP A 114 -9.97 -15.69 3.12
C ASP A 114 -10.35 -14.40 3.85
N LEU A 115 -9.71 -13.27 3.52
CA LEU A 115 -9.96 -11.97 4.14
C LEU A 115 -11.39 -11.46 3.88
N LEU A 116 -11.90 -11.67 2.67
CA LEU A 116 -13.16 -11.12 2.20
C LEU A 116 -14.26 -12.17 2.03
N ASP A 117 -13.97 -13.42 2.38
CA ASP A 117 -14.86 -14.56 2.19
C ASP A 117 -15.31 -14.68 0.72
N ILE A 118 -14.34 -14.63 -0.21
CA ILE A 118 -14.62 -14.71 -1.66
C ILE A 118 -15.13 -16.11 -2.00
N GLY A 119 -16.23 -16.15 -2.75
CA GLY A 119 -16.73 -17.35 -3.42
C GLY A 119 -16.45 -17.33 -4.92
N GLU A 120 -16.61 -16.18 -5.57
CA GLU A 120 -16.35 -16.00 -7.00
C GLU A 120 -15.89 -14.56 -7.29
N VAL A 121 -14.81 -14.40 -8.04
CA VAL A 121 -14.35 -13.08 -8.53
C VAL A 121 -15.06 -12.75 -9.85
N LEU A 122 -15.55 -11.53 -9.98
CA LEU A 122 -16.29 -11.08 -11.17
C LEU A 122 -15.47 -10.10 -12.01
N GLU A 123 -15.85 -9.95 -13.28
CA GLU A 123 -15.37 -8.81 -14.08
C GLU A 123 -15.97 -7.50 -13.54
N ILE A 124 -15.11 -6.51 -13.31
CA ILE A 124 -15.49 -5.13 -12.99
C ILE A 124 -15.61 -4.26 -14.25
N GLU A 125 -14.83 -4.57 -15.27
CA GLU A 125 -14.87 -3.96 -16.59
C GLU A 125 -14.72 -5.06 -17.65
N PRO A 126 -15.18 -4.88 -18.90
CA PRO A 126 -15.08 -5.92 -19.92
C PRO A 126 -13.66 -6.50 -20.05
N GLY A 127 -13.53 -7.80 -19.81
CA GLY A 127 -12.25 -8.52 -19.84
C GLY A 127 -11.31 -8.23 -18.67
N ARG A 128 -11.80 -7.63 -17.58
CA ARG A 128 -11.01 -7.17 -16.43
C ARG A 128 -11.66 -7.52 -15.10
N HIS A 129 -10.92 -8.25 -14.25
CA HIS A 129 -11.35 -8.59 -12.89
C HIS A 129 -10.94 -7.53 -11.85
N LEU A 130 -9.94 -6.72 -12.17
CA LEU A 130 -9.49 -5.58 -11.37
C LEU A 130 -9.24 -4.38 -12.30
N THR A 131 -9.49 -3.18 -11.79
CA THR A 131 -9.19 -1.92 -12.49
C THR A 131 -8.46 -0.95 -11.56
N PHE A 132 -7.83 0.08 -12.13
CA PHE A 132 -7.05 1.08 -11.38
C PHE A 132 -7.75 2.43 -11.33
N GLU A 133 -7.45 3.18 -10.27
CA GLU A 133 -7.83 4.59 -10.08
C GLU A 133 -9.35 4.78 -10.21
N TYR A 134 -10.11 3.83 -9.65
CA TYR A 134 -11.55 3.73 -9.81
C TYR A 134 -12.28 4.89 -9.12
N ILE A 135 -13.27 5.47 -9.82
CA ILE A 135 -14.01 6.66 -9.38
C ILE A 135 -15.54 6.45 -9.34
N GLY A 136 -16.02 5.26 -9.69
CA GLY A 136 -17.44 5.00 -9.87
C GLY A 136 -18.09 5.73 -11.07
N PRO A 137 -19.35 5.42 -11.39
CA PRO A 137 -20.03 5.98 -12.56
C PRO A 137 -20.47 7.44 -12.37
N THR A 138 -20.71 7.88 -11.12
CA THR A 138 -21.36 9.17 -10.82
C THR A 138 -20.47 10.12 -10.02
N ASP A 139 -20.49 11.41 -10.35
CA ASP A 139 -19.83 12.48 -9.58
C ASP A 139 -20.68 12.89 -8.37
N TYR A 140 -20.74 12.03 -7.34
CA TYR A 140 -21.58 12.26 -6.17
C TYR A 140 -21.23 13.53 -5.38
N PHE A 141 -20.01 14.07 -5.55
CA PHE A 141 -19.49 15.18 -4.75
C PHE A 141 -19.19 16.43 -5.58
N GLY A 142 -19.56 16.46 -6.87
CA GLY A 142 -19.33 17.61 -7.75
C GLY A 142 -17.85 18.00 -7.88
N GLU A 143 -16.96 17.01 -7.97
CA GLU A 143 -15.51 17.22 -8.07
C GLU A 143 -15.06 17.66 -9.48
N ALA A 144 -15.93 17.47 -10.47
CA ALA A 144 -15.72 17.84 -11.85
C ALA A 144 -16.91 18.64 -12.42
N PRO A 145 -17.23 19.83 -11.88
CA PRO A 145 -18.37 20.61 -12.34
C PRO A 145 -18.19 21.00 -13.81
N GLY A 146 -19.13 20.56 -14.66
CA GLY A 146 -19.13 20.86 -16.10
C GLY A 146 -18.02 20.20 -16.92
N ARG A 147 -17.31 19.20 -16.39
CA ARG A 147 -16.25 18.46 -17.10
C ARG A 147 -16.37 16.96 -16.82
N GLN A 148 -15.81 16.14 -17.70
CA GLN A 148 -15.67 14.71 -17.44
C GLN A 148 -14.65 14.48 -16.31
N ARG A 149 -14.97 13.58 -15.38
CA ARG A 149 -14.00 13.13 -14.37
C ARG A 149 -12.91 12.29 -15.03
N VAL A 150 -11.68 12.44 -14.54
CA VAL A 150 -10.52 11.67 -14.99
C VAL A 150 -9.99 10.91 -13.77
N ARG A 151 -9.83 9.60 -13.92
CA ARG A 151 -9.25 8.71 -12.91
C ARG A 151 -7.88 9.24 -12.45
N GLY A 152 -7.58 9.17 -11.16
CA GLY A 152 -6.31 9.66 -10.60
C GLY A 152 -6.08 11.17 -10.71
N SER A 153 -7.11 11.98 -11.02
CA SER A 153 -6.95 13.43 -11.20
C SER A 153 -8.09 14.26 -10.61
N GLN A 154 -7.77 15.02 -9.56
CA GLN A 154 -8.61 16.09 -9.00
C GLN A 154 -10.04 15.66 -8.62
N CYS A 155 -10.26 14.37 -8.40
CA CYS A 155 -11.50 13.78 -7.89
C CYS A 155 -11.17 12.62 -6.94
N THR A 156 -12.18 12.08 -6.26
CA THR A 156 -12.02 10.96 -5.33
C THR A 156 -11.86 9.70 -6.15
N SER A 157 -10.69 9.07 -6.01
CA SER A 157 -10.32 7.80 -6.59
C SER A 157 -9.77 6.90 -5.50
N VAL A 158 -9.83 5.59 -5.75
CA VAL A 158 -9.08 4.56 -5.02
C VAL A 158 -8.08 3.92 -5.98
N ASP A 159 -6.92 3.52 -5.48
CA ASP A 159 -5.82 3.04 -6.31
C ASP A 159 -6.22 1.83 -7.17
N ALA A 160 -7.05 0.92 -6.64
CA ALA A 160 -7.62 -0.18 -7.40
C ALA A 160 -9.05 -0.54 -6.94
N ALA A 161 -9.78 -1.29 -7.76
CA ALA A 161 -11.07 -1.86 -7.38
C ALA A 161 -11.34 -3.19 -8.09
N PHE A 162 -12.06 -4.09 -7.42
CA PHE A 162 -12.52 -5.36 -7.97
C PHE A 162 -13.89 -5.76 -7.40
N LEU A 163 -14.56 -6.69 -8.08
CA LEU A 163 -15.85 -7.24 -7.68
C LEU A 163 -15.74 -8.71 -7.34
N HIS A 164 -16.53 -9.15 -6.36
CA HIS A 164 -16.72 -10.56 -6.09
C HIS A 164 -18.13 -10.85 -5.57
N VAL A 165 -18.50 -12.13 -5.61
CA VAL A 165 -19.60 -12.70 -4.81
C VAL A 165 -18.94 -13.36 -3.60
N ALA A 166 -19.34 -12.95 -2.40
CA ALA A 166 -18.92 -13.59 -1.17
C ALA A 166 -19.60 -14.97 -1.02
N ARG A 167 -19.08 -15.85 -0.14
CA ARG A 167 -19.65 -17.20 0.04
C ARG A 167 -21.08 -17.18 0.59
N ASP A 168 -21.47 -16.09 1.23
CA ASP A 168 -22.86 -15.79 1.64
C ASP A 168 -23.78 -15.38 0.47
N GLY A 169 -23.25 -15.24 -0.75
CA GLY A 169 -23.97 -14.84 -1.97
C GLY A 169 -24.06 -13.33 -2.18
N VAL A 170 -23.47 -12.50 -1.31
CA VAL A 170 -23.49 -11.04 -1.43
C VAL A 170 -22.49 -10.59 -2.49
N ARG A 171 -22.96 -9.85 -3.49
CA ARG A 171 -22.08 -9.14 -4.45
C ARG A 171 -21.46 -7.92 -3.76
N GLU A 172 -20.14 -7.90 -3.67
CA GLU A 172 -19.36 -6.88 -3.00
C GLU A 172 -18.36 -6.20 -3.95
N LEU A 173 -18.32 -4.87 -3.88
CA LEU A 173 -17.31 -4.04 -4.52
C LEU A 173 -16.24 -3.67 -3.49
N VAL A 174 -14.99 -3.98 -3.81
CA VAL A 174 -13.85 -3.68 -2.96
C VAL A 174 -13.10 -2.50 -3.56
N LEU A 175 -12.93 -1.46 -2.75
CA LEU A 175 -12.18 -0.26 -3.09
C LEU A 175 -10.83 -0.32 -2.37
N VAL A 176 -9.76 -0.54 -3.13
CA VAL A 176 -8.41 -0.72 -2.60
C VAL A 176 -7.66 0.60 -2.60
N GLU A 177 -7.24 1.05 -1.42
CA GLU A 177 -6.29 2.14 -1.24
C GLU A 177 -4.92 1.57 -0.86
N TRP A 178 -3.87 2.06 -1.51
CA TRP A 178 -2.51 1.56 -1.36
C TRP A 178 -1.57 2.63 -0.81
N LYS A 179 -0.88 2.28 0.27
CA LYS A 179 0.21 3.07 0.84
C LYS A 179 1.49 2.28 0.86
N TYR A 180 2.59 3.00 0.77
CA TYR A 180 3.93 2.48 0.83
C TYR A 180 4.74 3.22 1.89
N THR A 181 5.34 4.37 1.54
CA THR A 181 6.29 5.11 2.40
C THR A 181 5.76 6.47 2.85
N GLU A 182 4.46 6.73 2.67
CA GLU A 182 3.81 7.98 3.01
C GLU A 182 3.94 8.31 4.50
N SER A 183 4.15 9.59 4.77
CA SER A 183 4.00 10.19 6.09
C SER A 183 3.48 11.61 5.89
N TYR A 184 2.59 12.08 6.76
CA TYR A 184 1.93 13.36 6.57
C TYR A 184 2.32 14.35 7.66
N SER A 185 2.70 15.56 7.24
CA SER A 185 2.84 16.69 8.15
C SER A 185 1.49 17.34 8.41
N ALA A 186 1.40 18.15 9.46
CA ALA A 186 0.24 19.01 9.65
C ALA A 186 0.03 19.85 8.39
N ARG A 187 -1.20 19.93 7.89
CA ARG A 187 -1.50 20.78 6.75
C ARG A 187 -1.48 22.24 7.19
N SER A 188 -1.12 23.13 6.28
CA SER A 188 -1.47 24.54 6.43
C SER A 188 -2.95 24.71 6.12
N GLU A 189 -3.69 25.30 7.06
CA GLU A 189 -5.10 25.65 6.85
C GLU A 189 -5.22 26.67 5.72
N ASP A 190 -6.20 26.47 4.84
CA ASP A 190 -6.42 27.30 3.66
C ASP A 190 -7.93 27.53 3.55
N PRO A 191 -8.44 28.68 4.05
CA PRO A 191 -9.87 28.94 4.13
C PRO A 191 -10.61 28.79 2.80
N ARG A 192 -9.96 29.08 1.68
CA ARG A 192 -10.58 28.95 0.35
C ARG A 192 -10.72 27.49 -0.04
N LYS A 193 -9.66 26.68 0.13
CA LYS A 193 -9.73 25.24 -0.16
C LYS A 193 -10.66 24.53 0.82
N ASP A 194 -10.67 24.95 2.08
CA ASP A 194 -11.49 24.36 3.13
C ASP A 194 -12.97 24.64 2.91
N ALA A 195 -13.32 25.85 2.44
CA ALA A 195 -14.69 26.15 2.01
C ALA A 195 -15.12 25.25 0.84
N VAL A 196 -14.24 24.98 -0.13
CA VAL A 196 -14.52 24.06 -1.25
C VAL A 196 -14.72 22.63 -0.74
N ARG A 197 -13.85 22.14 0.16
CA ARG A 197 -13.98 20.81 0.77
C ARG A 197 -15.28 20.68 1.56
N ALA A 198 -15.60 21.69 2.36
CA ALA A 198 -16.82 21.71 3.17
C ALA A 198 -18.08 21.73 2.30
N ALA A 199 -18.09 22.49 1.21
CA ALA A 199 -19.20 22.51 0.26
C ALA A 199 -19.40 21.13 -0.42
N ARG A 200 -18.32 20.41 -0.73
CA ARG A 200 -18.37 19.10 -1.38
C ARG A 200 -18.82 17.97 -0.46
N TYR A 201 -18.19 17.84 0.71
CA TYR A 201 -18.37 16.68 1.58
C TYR A 201 -19.25 16.96 2.80
N GLY A 202 -19.45 18.23 3.16
CA GLY A 202 -20.25 18.63 4.32
C GLY A 202 -21.65 18.03 4.34
N PRO A 203 -22.42 18.06 3.23
CA PRO A 203 -23.74 17.43 3.19
C PRO A 203 -23.71 15.93 3.51
N ALA A 204 -22.75 15.19 2.96
CA ALA A 204 -22.62 13.74 3.17
C ALA A 204 -22.14 13.39 4.59
N LEU A 205 -21.37 14.28 5.24
CA LEU A 205 -20.91 14.12 6.62
C LEU A 205 -21.94 14.54 7.66
N ALA A 206 -22.83 15.46 7.30
CA ALA A 206 -23.96 15.87 8.12
C ALA A 206 -25.09 14.81 8.13
N ASP A 207 -25.08 13.86 7.19
CA ASP A 207 -26.02 12.75 7.17
C ASP A 207 -25.78 11.82 8.37
N THR A 208 -26.78 11.75 9.26
CA THR A 208 -26.76 10.88 10.43
C THR A 208 -26.79 9.39 10.07
N ALA A 209 -27.26 9.05 8.87
CA ALA A 209 -27.20 7.70 8.31
C ALA A 209 -25.91 7.46 7.48
N GLY A 210 -25.07 8.48 7.31
CA GLY A 210 -23.80 8.37 6.59
C GLY A 210 -22.77 7.48 7.29
N PRO A 211 -21.63 7.17 6.65
CA PRO A 211 -20.68 6.19 7.17
C PRO A 211 -19.77 6.75 8.28
N VAL A 212 -19.63 8.07 8.38
CA VAL A 212 -18.67 8.75 9.26
C VAL A 212 -19.38 9.56 10.34
N ARG A 213 -18.92 9.40 11.58
CA ARG A 213 -19.37 10.10 12.79
C ARG A 213 -18.82 11.52 12.85
N GLY A 214 -19.44 12.43 12.11
CA GLY A 214 -19.12 13.87 12.17
C GLY A 214 -19.40 14.53 13.53
N ASP A 215 -20.08 13.84 14.45
CA ASP A 215 -20.32 14.25 15.83
C ASP A 215 -19.08 14.13 16.74
N LEU A 216 -18.14 13.24 16.40
CA LEU A 216 -16.93 13.03 17.18
C LEU A 216 -15.79 13.98 16.83
N LEU A 217 -15.70 14.36 15.56
CA LEU A 217 -14.60 15.15 15.04
C LEU A 217 -15.14 16.20 14.08
N PRO A 218 -14.94 17.50 14.37
CA PRO A 218 -15.40 18.57 13.49
C PRO A 218 -14.84 18.43 12.06
N LEU A 219 -15.65 18.85 11.08
CA LEU A 219 -15.37 18.68 9.65
C LEU A 219 -13.98 19.19 9.22
N ASP A 220 -13.58 20.36 9.70
CA ASP A 220 -12.29 20.96 9.36
C ASP A 220 -11.09 20.17 9.88
N ARG A 221 -11.28 19.39 10.94
CA ARG A 221 -10.29 18.46 11.52
C ARG A 221 -10.17 17.16 10.73
N LEU A 222 -11.15 16.83 9.89
CA LEU A 222 -11.06 15.72 8.93
C LEU A 222 -10.25 16.09 7.68
N PHE A 223 -9.87 17.36 7.49
CA PHE A 223 -9.13 17.78 6.30
C PHE A 223 -7.61 17.54 6.37
N ASP A 224 -7.11 17.03 7.49
CA ASP A 224 -5.72 16.57 7.60
C ASP A 224 -5.57 15.15 7.04
N GLU A 225 -4.47 14.91 6.33
CA GLU A 225 -4.12 13.55 5.91
C GLU A 225 -3.58 12.75 7.10
N PRO A 226 -3.88 11.44 7.18
CA PRO A 226 -4.59 10.63 6.18
C PRO A 226 -6.14 10.64 6.30
N LEU A 227 -6.70 11.27 7.33
CA LEU A 227 -8.14 11.24 7.60
C LEU A 227 -8.97 11.82 6.44
N TYR A 228 -8.46 12.83 5.75
CA TYR A 228 -9.14 13.44 4.60
C TYR A 228 -9.31 12.46 3.45
N GLN A 229 -8.26 11.70 3.10
CA GLN A 229 -8.35 10.68 2.08
C GLN A 229 -9.30 9.56 2.47
N LEU A 230 -9.13 9.00 3.68
CA LEU A 230 -9.98 7.93 4.21
C LEU A 230 -11.46 8.32 4.20
N MET A 231 -11.76 9.55 4.62
CA MET A 231 -13.10 10.13 4.59
C MET A 231 -13.69 10.15 3.19
N ARG A 232 -12.97 10.68 2.20
CA ARG A 232 -13.48 10.75 0.82
C ARG A 232 -13.80 9.37 0.26
N GLN A 233 -12.94 8.40 0.53
CA GLN A 233 -13.07 7.04 0.02
C GLN A 233 -14.22 6.30 0.68
N GLN A 234 -14.42 6.48 1.99
CA GLN A 234 -15.56 5.88 2.67
C GLN A 234 -16.90 6.52 2.28
N LEU A 235 -16.91 7.85 2.04
CA LEU A 235 -18.09 8.53 1.50
C LEU A 235 -18.40 8.02 0.09
N LEU A 236 -17.38 7.84 -0.76
CA LEU A 236 -17.56 7.24 -2.09
C LEU A 236 -18.12 5.80 -1.98
N ALA A 237 -17.55 4.97 -1.11
CA ALA A 237 -18.03 3.61 -0.86
C ALA A 237 -19.52 3.59 -0.47
N GLN A 238 -19.95 4.47 0.44
CA GLN A 238 -21.36 4.60 0.80
C GLN A 238 -22.23 4.96 -0.39
N GLN A 239 -21.82 5.93 -1.22
CA GLN A 239 -22.63 6.37 -2.36
C GLN A 239 -22.74 5.27 -3.43
N LEU A 240 -21.67 4.52 -3.66
CA LEU A 240 -21.68 3.35 -4.55
C LEU A 240 -22.63 2.27 -4.03
N GLU A 241 -22.60 1.97 -2.73
CA GLU A 241 -23.49 0.99 -2.10
C GLU A 241 -24.97 1.41 -2.20
N VAL A 242 -25.27 2.67 -1.84
CA VAL A 242 -26.64 3.22 -1.86
C VAL A 242 -27.25 3.20 -3.27
N HIS A 243 -26.44 3.41 -4.29
CA HIS A 243 -26.90 3.46 -5.68
C HIS A 243 -26.73 2.13 -6.42
N GLY A 244 -26.28 1.07 -5.75
CA GLY A 244 -26.06 -0.24 -6.37
C GLY A 244 -25.08 -0.18 -7.54
N ALA A 245 -24.03 0.63 -7.43
CA ALA A 245 -23.00 0.71 -8.45
C ALA A 245 -22.36 -0.67 -8.64
N GLU A 246 -22.17 -1.06 -9.90
CA GLU A 246 -21.74 -2.42 -10.26
C GLU A 246 -22.64 -3.53 -9.66
N GLU A 247 -23.93 -3.25 -9.43
CA GLU A 247 -24.88 -4.16 -8.78
C GLU A 247 -24.43 -4.64 -7.38
N ALA A 248 -23.49 -3.93 -6.77
CA ALA A 248 -22.95 -4.30 -5.46
C ALA A 248 -23.95 -3.96 -4.36
N ALA A 249 -24.27 -4.96 -3.53
CA ALA A 249 -25.08 -4.78 -2.33
C ALA A 249 -24.23 -4.39 -1.11
N ARG A 250 -22.90 -4.55 -1.22
CA ARG A 250 -21.91 -4.22 -0.20
C ARG A 250 -20.73 -3.52 -0.84
N VAL A 251 -20.21 -2.46 -0.24
CA VAL A 251 -18.99 -1.80 -0.70
C VAL A 251 -18.02 -1.61 0.46
N ARG A 252 -16.80 -2.13 0.33
CA ARG A 252 -15.78 -2.09 1.40
C ARG A 252 -14.56 -1.31 0.94
N VAL A 253 -14.03 -0.49 1.82
CA VAL A 253 -12.70 0.11 1.64
C VAL A 253 -11.66 -0.83 2.24
N LEU A 254 -10.70 -1.27 1.44
CA LEU A 254 -9.56 -2.08 1.86
C LEU A 254 -8.30 -1.23 1.74
N HIS A 255 -7.57 -1.08 2.84
CA HIS A 255 -6.36 -0.29 2.87
C HIS A 255 -5.13 -1.20 2.98
N VAL A 256 -4.25 -1.17 1.98
CA VAL A 256 -2.94 -1.82 2.02
C VAL A 256 -1.92 -0.84 2.59
N LEU A 257 -1.31 -1.19 3.73
CA LEU A 257 -0.29 -0.38 4.38
C LEU A 257 0.74 -1.32 5.01
N PRO A 258 2.05 -1.17 4.71
CA PRO A 258 3.10 -1.86 5.46
C PRO A 258 2.97 -1.56 6.96
N SER A 259 2.84 -2.60 7.80
CA SER A 259 2.71 -2.42 9.26
C SER A 259 3.91 -1.65 9.84
N ALA A 260 5.10 -1.90 9.28
CA ALA A 260 6.33 -1.21 9.64
C ALA A 260 6.31 0.31 9.31
N ASN A 261 5.38 0.80 8.47
CA ASN A 261 5.24 2.24 8.22
C ASN A 261 4.48 2.95 9.35
N ASP A 262 5.09 2.94 10.54
CA ASP A 262 4.62 3.66 11.71
C ASP A 262 4.54 5.19 11.49
N ALA A 263 5.30 5.74 10.54
CA ALA A 263 5.23 7.17 10.21
C ALA A 263 3.86 7.58 9.63
N TYR A 264 3.23 6.70 8.83
CA TYR A 264 1.85 6.88 8.40
C TYR A 264 0.91 6.84 9.62
N GLN A 265 1.02 5.79 10.44
CA GLN A 265 0.16 5.59 11.62
C GLN A 265 0.25 6.73 12.62
N ARG A 266 1.43 7.32 12.80
CA ARG A 266 1.68 8.48 13.66
C ARG A 266 1.29 9.81 13.01
N SER A 267 0.65 9.84 11.85
CA SER A 267 0.20 11.07 11.19
C SER A 267 -1.02 11.73 11.87
N LEU A 268 -1.15 11.57 13.18
CA LEU A 268 -2.08 12.30 14.04
C LEU A 268 -1.45 13.60 14.50
N ARG A 269 -1.86 14.72 13.89
CA ARG A 269 -1.20 16.02 14.08
C ARG A 269 -1.94 16.96 15.03
N ARG A 270 -3.18 16.66 15.40
CA ARG A 270 -3.98 17.47 16.32
C ARG A 270 -4.28 16.75 17.63
N PRO A 271 -4.39 17.46 18.77
CA PRO A 271 -4.87 16.88 20.03
C PRO A 271 -6.19 16.14 19.89
N GLU A 272 -7.15 16.72 19.16
CA GLU A 272 -8.49 16.16 18.91
C GLU A 272 -8.42 14.80 18.20
N HIS A 273 -7.39 14.57 17.38
CA HIS A 273 -7.17 13.25 16.78
C HIS A 273 -6.69 12.24 17.83
N ARG A 274 -5.75 12.63 18.69
CA ARG A 274 -5.15 11.74 19.71
C ARG A 274 -6.10 11.41 20.85
N GLU A 275 -7.12 12.23 21.06
CA GLU A 275 -8.22 11.94 21.98
C GLU A 275 -9.11 10.78 21.50
N LEU A 276 -9.14 10.52 20.19
CA LEU A 276 -9.98 9.47 19.59
C LEU A 276 -9.25 8.11 19.41
N GLY A 277 -7.92 8.10 19.40
CA GLY A 277 -7.15 6.88 19.16
C GLY A 277 -5.64 7.09 19.18
N ALA A 278 -4.89 6.00 19.31
CA ALA A 278 -3.43 6.04 19.42
C ALA A 278 -2.74 6.21 18.04
N ASN A 279 -3.37 5.72 16.98
CA ASN A 279 -2.86 5.82 15.60
C ASN A 279 -3.96 6.19 14.59
N ALA A 280 -3.56 6.44 13.34
CA ALA A 280 -4.45 6.84 12.25
C ALA A 280 -5.63 5.88 12.04
N PHE A 281 -5.40 4.57 12.10
CA PHE A 281 -6.46 3.58 11.94
C PHE A 281 -7.37 3.46 13.16
N ASP A 282 -6.87 3.60 14.38
CA ASP A 282 -7.70 3.63 15.59
C ASP A 282 -8.69 4.80 15.51
N VAL A 283 -8.17 5.99 15.20
CA VAL A 283 -8.99 7.20 15.01
C VAL A 283 -9.99 6.98 13.89
N TRP A 284 -9.56 6.43 12.76
CA TRP A 284 -10.45 6.19 11.64
C TRP A 284 -11.58 5.22 11.99
N ARG A 285 -11.27 4.07 12.60
CA ARG A 285 -12.26 3.08 13.03
C ARG A 285 -13.24 3.65 14.05
N ALA A 286 -12.77 4.47 15.00
CA ALA A 286 -13.64 5.13 15.98
C ALA A 286 -14.66 6.08 15.31
N LEU A 287 -14.28 6.67 14.17
CA LEU A 287 -15.14 7.56 13.37
C LEU A 287 -16.12 6.81 12.46
N LEU A 288 -16.00 5.50 12.26
CA LEU A 288 -16.93 4.76 11.39
C LEU A 288 -18.18 4.32 12.14
N ARG A 289 -19.36 4.50 11.52
CA ARG A 289 -20.62 3.91 12.01
C ARG A 289 -20.73 2.42 11.71
N ARG A 290 -20.07 1.98 10.64
CA ARG A 290 -19.98 0.58 10.19
C ARG A 290 -18.51 0.19 10.02
N PRO A 291 -17.80 -0.16 11.10
CA PRO A 291 -16.38 -0.50 11.02
C PRO A 291 -16.08 -1.68 10.11
N ASP A 292 -17.04 -2.59 9.89
CA ASP A 292 -16.96 -3.72 8.95
C ASP A 292 -16.86 -3.29 7.48
N ARG A 293 -17.11 -2.01 7.16
CA ARG A 293 -16.95 -1.41 5.82
C ARG A 293 -15.55 -0.87 5.55
N PHE A 294 -14.62 -1.04 6.49
CA PHE A 294 -13.22 -0.69 6.36
C PHE A 294 -12.35 -1.83 6.89
N THR A 295 -11.40 -2.29 6.08
CA THR A 295 -10.37 -3.24 6.52
C THR A 295 -8.99 -2.76 6.11
N SER A 296 -7.97 -3.26 6.78
CA SER A 296 -6.57 -2.97 6.44
C SER A 296 -5.75 -4.25 6.43
N VAL A 297 -4.81 -4.35 5.50
CA VAL A 297 -3.85 -5.47 5.41
C VAL A 297 -2.43 -4.96 5.27
N ASP A 298 -1.47 -5.78 5.71
CA ASP A 298 -0.06 -5.53 5.43
C ASP A 298 0.24 -5.78 3.94
N SER A 299 1.09 -4.95 3.37
CA SER A 299 1.68 -5.17 2.05
C SER A 299 2.53 -6.45 1.94
N SER A 300 2.99 -7.01 3.06
CA SER A 300 3.74 -8.28 3.11
C SER A 300 2.93 -9.46 2.55
N LEU A 301 1.59 -9.37 2.58
CA LEU A 301 0.68 -10.27 1.88
C LEU A 301 1.07 -10.49 0.40
N PHE A 302 1.63 -9.47 -0.25
CA PHE A 302 1.99 -9.52 -1.66
C PHE A 302 3.43 -10.05 -1.89
N LEU A 303 4.16 -10.43 -0.84
CA LEU A 303 5.46 -11.10 -0.91
C LEU A 303 5.34 -12.61 -1.15
N ASP A 304 4.31 -13.01 -1.88
CA ASP A 304 4.10 -14.36 -2.41
C ASP A 304 4.11 -14.29 -3.94
N GLU A 305 5.00 -15.04 -4.58
CA GLU A 305 5.11 -15.11 -6.04
C GLU A 305 3.83 -15.64 -6.72
N ALA A 306 3.05 -16.48 -6.01
CA ALA A 306 1.78 -16.98 -6.48
C ALA A 306 0.70 -15.89 -6.50
N ILE A 307 0.82 -14.87 -5.66
CA ILE A 307 -0.01 -13.67 -5.68
C ILE A 307 0.54 -12.68 -6.72
N THR A 308 1.84 -12.37 -6.68
CA THR A 308 2.48 -11.35 -7.53
C THR A 308 3.43 -11.96 -8.57
N SER A 309 4.72 -11.99 -8.27
CA SER A 309 5.78 -12.63 -9.05
C SER A 309 7.10 -12.67 -8.29
N ASN A 310 8.03 -13.50 -8.73
CA ASN A 310 9.38 -13.59 -8.15
C ASN A 310 10.12 -12.24 -8.23
N GLU A 311 9.87 -11.44 -9.27
CA GLU A 311 10.48 -10.11 -9.39
C GLU A 311 9.87 -9.11 -8.40
N TYR A 312 8.58 -9.22 -8.09
CA TYR A 312 7.94 -8.41 -7.05
C TYR A 312 8.52 -8.74 -5.67
N VAL A 313 8.58 -10.03 -5.34
CA VAL A 313 9.19 -10.52 -4.09
C VAL A 313 10.65 -10.08 -4.02
N SER A 314 11.42 -10.26 -5.10
CA SER A 314 12.82 -9.82 -5.18
C SER A 314 12.97 -8.32 -4.95
N ARG A 315 12.03 -7.49 -5.41
CA ARG A 315 12.13 -6.03 -5.28
C ARG A 315 11.70 -5.51 -3.92
N TYR A 316 10.57 -5.99 -3.42
CA TYR A 316 9.89 -5.42 -2.26
C TYR A 316 10.03 -6.28 -0.99
N GLY A 317 10.50 -7.52 -1.10
CA GLY A 317 10.78 -8.38 0.03
C GLY A 317 12.11 -8.08 0.73
N GLY A 318 12.28 -8.65 1.92
CA GLY A 318 13.56 -8.71 2.60
C GLY A 318 14.63 -9.40 1.74
N LYS A 319 15.91 -9.17 2.06
CA LYS A 319 16.96 -9.99 1.45
C LYS A 319 16.72 -11.43 1.88
N VAL A 320 16.50 -12.32 0.92
CA VAL A 320 16.47 -13.75 1.15
C VAL A 320 17.90 -14.18 1.51
N ILE A 321 18.03 -14.76 2.69
CA ILE A 321 19.24 -15.27 3.28
C ILE A 321 19.33 -16.75 2.90
N GLN A 322 20.37 -17.10 2.16
CA GLN A 322 20.53 -18.44 1.59
C GLN A 322 21.39 -19.37 2.44
N ASP A 323 22.26 -18.80 3.28
CA ASP A 323 23.24 -19.54 4.06
C ASP A 323 23.69 -18.75 5.31
N PRO A 324 24.44 -19.39 6.23
CA PRO A 324 24.94 -18.73 7.44
C PRO A 324 25.80 -17.49 7.17
N ALA A 325 26.60 -17.48 6.10
CA ALA A 325 27.49 -16.36 5.81
C ALA A 325 26.67 -15.13 5.38
N GLU A 326 25.63 -15.34 4.58
CA GLU A 326 24.69 -14.28 4.23
C GLU A 326 23.92 -13.78 5.45
N LEU A 327 23.55 -14.67 6.38
CA LEU A 327 22.85 -14.29 7.62
C LEU A 327 23.69 -13.32 8.44
N LEU A 328 24.92 -13.73 8.76
CA LEU A 328 25.84 -12.91 9.56
C LEU A 328 26.15 -11.58 8.86
N ALA A 329 26.28 -11.59 7.54
CA ALA A 329 26.49 -10.37 6.76
C ALA A 329 25.27 -9.43 6.77
N VAL A 330 24.04 -9.97 6.82
CA VAL A 330 22.80 -9.17 6.87
C VAL A 330 22.62 -8.48 8.21
N PHE A 331 22.94 -9.18 9.30
CA PHE A 331 22.84 -8.64 10.65
C PHE A 331 24.12 -7.92 11.10
N GLU A 332 25.13 -7.82 10.22
CA GLU A 332 26.43 -7.18 10.48
C GLU A 332 27.14 -7.75 11.74
N VAL A 333 27.00 -9.06 11.97
CA VAL A 333 27.59 -9.77 13.10
C VAL A 333 28.73 -10.71 12.67
N LEU A 334 29.63 -11.04 13.59
CA LEU A 334 30.78 -11.89 13.32
C LEU A 334 30.46 -13.39 13.47
N ASP A 335 29.53 -13.73 14.34
CA ASP A 335 29.08 -15.09 14.61
C ASP A 335 27.63 -15.08 15.16
N ALA A 336 27.03 -16.26 15.25
CA ALA A 336 25.63 -16.44 15.65
C ALA A 336 25.35 -15.99 17.09
N GLY A 337 26.35 -16.00 17.97
CA GLY A 337 26.18 -15.60 19.36
C GLY A 337 25.91 -14.10 19.52
N HIS A 338 26.15 -13.29 18.49
CA HIS A 338 25.81 -11.86 18.51
C HIS A 338 24.42 -11.59 17.91
N LEU A 339 23.72 -12.60 17.39
CA LEU A 339 22.37 -12.41 16.87
C LEU A 339 21.36 -12.16 18.00
N GLU A 340 21.59 -12.69 19.20
CA GLU A 340 20.77 -12.43 20.39
C GLU A 340 20.67 -10.92 20.68
N ASP A 341 21.81 -10.22 20.64
CA ASP A 341 21.90 -8.78 20.87
C ASP A 341 21.20 -7.98 19.77
N VAL A 342 21.32 -8.41 18.52
CA VAL A 342 20.74 -7.70 17.37
C VAL A 342 19.23 -7.91 17.26
N LEU A 343 18.75 -9.08 17.65
CA LEU A 343 17.33 -9.44 17.68
C LEU A 343 16.65 -8.99 18.98
N GLU A 344 17.39 -8.43 19.95
CA GLU A 344 16.91 -8.15 21.30
C GLU A 344 16.27 -9.39 21.97
N PHE A 345 16.74 -10.58 21.59
CA PHE A 345 16.21 -11.87 22.03
C PHE A 345 17.02 -12.40 23.22
N HIS A 346 16.33 -12.88 24.26
CA HIS A 346 16.94 -13.43 25.47
C HIS A 346 16.81 -14.95 25.51
N GLY A 347 17.65 -15.64 24.73
CA GLY A 347 17.66 -17.10 24.65
C GLY A 347 18.88 -17.62 23.89
N ASP A 348 18.95 -18.93 23.68
CA ASP A 348 20.06 -19.53 22.93
C ASP A 348 19.80 -19.41 21.41
N VAL A 349 20.82 -19.00 20.66
CA VAL A 349 20.78 -18.97 19.18
C VAL A 349 21.68 -20.06 18.63
N VAL A 350 21.09 -21.00 17.89
CA VAL A 350 21.82 -22.09 17.21
C VAL A 350 21.76 -21.87 15.71
N LEU A 351 22.92 -21.72 15.07
CA LEU A 351 23.06 -21.56 13.62
C LEU A 351 23.82 -22.75 13.04
N ASP A 352 23.23 -23.44 12.07
CA ASP A 352 23.87 -24.51 11.30
C ASP A 352 23.68 -24.31 9.78
N ASP A 353 24.19 -25.24 8.96
CA ASP A 353 24.09 -25.16 7.50
C ASP A 353 22.66 -25.28 6.96
N ARG A 354 21.70 -25.73 7.78
CA ARG A 354 20.29 -25.89 7.40
C ARG A 354 19.46 -24.68 7.79
N GLY A 355 19.85 -23.93 8.82
CA GLY A 355 19.05 -22.82 9.29
C GLY A 355 19.49 -22.26 10.64
N ILE A 356 18.59 -21.48 11.23
CA ILE A 356 18.74 -20.89 12.56
C ILE A 356 17.61 -21.35 13.47
N GLU A 357 17.92 -21.61 14.73
CA GLU A 357 16.97 -21.94 15.79
C GLU A 357 17.13 -20.94 16.94
N LEU A 358 16.01 -20.37 17.38
CA LEU A 358 15.91 -19.51 18.57
C LEU A 358 15.27 -20.33 19.69
N GLN A 359 15.93 -20.45 20.84
CA GLN A 359 15.46 -21.23 21.98
C GLN A 359 15.14 -20.33 23.18
N ALA A 360 13.87 -20.30 23.56
CA ALA A 360 13.38 -19.64 24.78
C ALA A 360 13.01 -20.72 25.81
N GLY A 361 13.84 -20.88 26.84
CA GLY A 361 13.63 -21.91 27.86
C GLY A 361 13.80 -23.35 27.34
N THR A 362 12.70 -24.11 27.24
CA THR A 362 12.72 -25.52 26.76
C THR A 362 12.14 -25.70 25.36
N GLU A 363 11.58 -24.64 24.77
CA GLU A 363 11.01 -24.66 23.43
C GLU A 363 11.96 -23.93 22.46
N GLY A 364 12.09 -24.48 21.26
CA GLY A 364 12.96 -23.99 20.21
C GLY A 364 12.21 -23.97 18.89
N PHE A 365 12.30 -22.85 18.19
CA PHE A 365 11.68 -22.67 16.89
C PHE A 365 12.74 -22.23 15.90
N GLY A 366 12.67 -22.76 14.69
CA GLY A 366 13.72 -22.56 13.70
C GLY A 366 13.20 -22.25 12.31
N LEU A 367 14.02 -21.51 11.58
CA LEU A 367 13.86 -21.21 10.17
C LEU A 367 14.92 -21.97 9.39
N GLU A 368 14.49 -22.82 8.48
CA GLU A 368 15.38 -23.43 7.49
C GLU A 368 15.68 -22.44 6.38
N PHE A 369 16.92 -22.43 5.88
CA PHE A 369 17.25 -21.65 4.69
C PHE A 369 16.49 -22.19 3.46
N PRO A 370 16.04 -21.31 2.56
CA PRO A 370 16.16 -19.86 2.61
C PRO A 370 15.04 -19.18 3.41
N PHE A 371 15.38 -18.14 4.17
CA PHE A 371 14.41 -17.26 4.86
C PHE A 371 14.85 -15.79 4.74
N THR A 372 14.01 -14.83 5.10
CA THR A 372 14.35 -13.40 5.10
C THR A 372 14.72 -12.90 6.48
N ALA A 373 15.47 -11.80 6.58
CA ALA A 373 15.73 -11.16 7.88
C ALA A 373 14.43 -10.78 8.62
N ASP A 374 13.36 -10.47 7.86
CA ASP A 374 12.06 -10.15 8.42
C ASP A 374 11.42 -11.41 9.05
N ASP A 375 11.56 -12.60 8.43
CA ASP A 375 11.11 -13.88 9.02
C ASP A 375 11.80 -14.17 10.36
N LEU A 376 13.13 -13.97 10.42
CA LEU A 376 13.89 -14.19 11.64
C LEU A 376 13.54 -13.17 12.75
N THR A 377 13.33 -11.91 12.38
CA THR A 377 12.91 -10.88 13.34
C THR A 377 11.50 -11.19 13.85
N ALA A 378 10.58 -11.60 12.98
CA ALA A 378 9.22 -11.97 13.37
C ALA A 378 9.20 -13.18 14.32
N LEU A 379 10.03 -14.19 14.05
CA LEU A 379 10.16 -15.33 14.95
C LEU A 379 10.69 -14.92 16.34
N ALA A 380 11.69 -14.02 16.37
CA ALA A 380 12.20 -13.49 17.63
C ALA A 380 11.13 -12.71 18.40
N ASP A 381 10.38 -11.83 17.72
CA ASP A 381 9.30 -11.04 18.31
C ASP A 381 8.16 -11.93 18.87
N GLU A 382 7.82 -13.02 18.17
CA GLU A 382 6.82 -14.00 18.64
C GLU A 382 7.26 -14.66 19.95
N LEU A 383 8.50 -15.14 20.01
CA LEU A 383 9.04 -15.77 21.22
C LEU A 383 9.18 -14.79 22.39
N ILE A 384 9.58 -13.55 22.13
CA ILE A 384 9.65 -12.49 23.15
C ILE A 384 8.26 -12.17 23.72
N ALA A 385 7.20 -12.27 22.91
CA ALA A 385 5.84 -12.00 23.37
C ALA A 385 5.25 -13.14 24.22
N GLU A 386 5.81 -14.34 24.15
CA GLU A 386 5.38 -15.52 24.90
C GLU A 386 6.09 -15.71 26.25
N ASP A 387 7.28 -15.10 26.44
CA ASP A 387 8.02 -15.00 27.71
C ASP A 387 7.49 -13.88 28.64
#